data_AF-A0A7J7RUW5-F1
#
_entry.id   AF-A0A7J7RUW5-F1
#
_cell.length_a   1.000
_cell.length_b   1.000
_cell.length_c   1.000
_cell.angle_alpha   90.00
_cell.angle_beta   90.00
_cell.angle_gamma   90.00
#
_symmetry.space_group_name_H-M   'P 1'
#
loop_
_entity.id
_entity.type
_entity.pdbx_description
1 polymer ?
#
loop_
_entity_poly.entity_id
_entity_poly.type
_entity_poly.pdbx_seq_one_letter_code
_entity_poly.pdbx_strand_id
1 'polypeptide(L)'
;MDSSSSSSSSFAVGSPSPGAVVLLYSKELKKWDEFEDMLEERRHVSDLKFAMKCYTPLLYKGLIPCTPNDIKCSVLNSEEVYYVIKQLSREPLQSPDALREEACQIQNLVLSPWVLVATVLLQHRPAMDFDALMEKTLWLKGLTLAFGGFLMWPDNEPADEVIQSSLLLHSNIVSLDRDRVVLKVDARDSEVVDGLIYQHITLLMCSAYRNQLLNVFVRPSLVALALQVAGGGRKEDVYCSFRFLRDVLSDEFIFLPGNAVKDFEEGCYLLCKSETIQVTTKDIVVTEAGKPVFEFLIELFRPFVECYQIICKHLLEEEKDCFTEKEYLARVRTFTSQLLDQGASQCYDVLSSDVQKNALAALVRLGVVERKKVNNDCVFNVNEPAAAKLEEMLDCKTPVGKPVTAKL
;
A
#
# COMPACT_ATOMS: atom_id res chain seq x y z
N MET A 1 73.62 9.28 17.02
CA MET A 1 73.58 9.05 18.48
C MET A 1 72.12 9.11 18.91
N ASP A 2 71.25 8.26 18.33
CA ASP A 2 71.14 6.79 18.56
C ASP A 2 70.48 6.53 19.93
N SER A 3 69.49 5.66 20.14
CA SER A 3 68.75 4.70 19.31
C SER A 3 67.87 3.84 20.25
N SER A 4 66.68 3.36 19.79
CA SER A 4 66.00 2.06 20.12
C SER A 4 65.68 1.69 21.61
N SER A 5 64.61 0.98 22.05
CA SER A 5 63.63 0.04 21.46
C SER A 5 62.61 -0.45 22.52
N SER A 6 61.31 -0.40 22.20
CA SER A 6 60.26 -1.46 22.27
C SER A 6 60.06 -2.41 23.48
N SER A 7 58.80 -2.49 23.97
CA SER A 7 58.07 -3.77 24.16
C SER A 7 56.56 -3.55 24.34
N SER A 8 55.78 -4.28 23.54
CA SER A 8 54.32 -4.30 23.35
C SER A 8 53.53 -5.05 24.42
N SER A 9 52.29 -4.63 24.72
CA SER A 9 51.24 -5.53 25.24
C SER A 9 49.89 -5.25 24.59
N SER A 10 49.50 -6.17 23.73
CA SER A 10 48.22 -6.29 23.02
C SER A 10 47.09 -6.71 23.96
N PHE A 11 45.93 -6.04 23.86
CA PHE A 11 44.67 -6.54 24.42
C PHE A 11 44.06 -7.56 23.45
N ALA A 12 44.04 -8.83 23.85
CA ALA A 12 43.38 -9.92 23.14
C ALA A 12 41.98 -10.16 23.73
N VAL A 13 40.98 -10.19 22.86
CA VAL A 13 39.61 -10.61 23.12
C VAL A 13 39.61 -12.12 23.42
N GLY A 14 39.24 -12.48 24.64
CA GLY A 14 39.13 -13.88 25.08
C GLY A 14 37.82 -14.52 24.60
N SER A 15 37.95 -15.48 23.69
CA SER A 15 36.88 -16.38 23.24
C SER A 15 36.48 -17.32 24.39
N PRO A 16 35.18 -17.61 24.62
CA PRO A 16 34.80 -18.66 25.56
C PRO A 16 35.19 -20.03 24.96
N SER A 17 35.93 -20.82 25.74
CA SER A 17 36.50 -22.09 25.34
C SER A 17 35.42 -23.12 24.93
N PRO A 18 35.66 -23.98 23.93
CA PRO A 18 34.73 -25.04 23.49
C PRO A 18 34.34 -26.05 24.58
N GLY A 19 35.09 -26.12 25.69
CA GLY A 19 34.87 -27.08 26.78
C GLY A 19 33.65 -26.81 27.67
N ALA A 20 33.19 -25.55 27.77
CA ALA A 20 32.06 -25.21 28.65
C ALA A 20 30.70 -25.60 28.05
N VAL A 21 30.56 -25.52 26.72
CA VAL A 21 29.34 -25.92 26.00
C VAL A 21 29.23 -27.44 25.88
N VAL A 22 30.36 -28.14 25.73
CA VAL A 22 30.41 -29.62 25.67
C VAL A 22 30.08 -30.27 27.03
N LEU A 23 30.42 -29.63 28.15
CA LEU A 23 30.10 -30.15 29.49
C LEU A 23 28.61 -30.02 29.85
N LEU A 24 27.90 -29.01 29.35
CA LEU A 24 26.46 -28.88 29.53
C LEU A 24 25.69 -29.87 28.63
N TYR A 25 26.11 -30.05 27.38
CA TYR A 25 25.51 -31.06 26.49
C TYR A 25 25.77 -32.51 26.96
N SER A 26 26.94 -32.83 27.54
CA SER A 26 27.25 -34.19 28.00
C SER A 26 26.57 -34.60 29.31
N LYS A 27 26.17 -33.64 30.16
CA LYS A 27 25.45 -33.93 31.41
C LYS A 27 23.99 -34.30 31.17
N GLU A 28 23.36 -33.77 30.13
CA GLU A 28 21.97 -34.14 29.80
C GLU A 28 21.88 -35.47 29.06
N LEU A 29 22.85 -35.81 28.21
CA LEU A 29 22.87 -37.07 27.46
C LEU A 29 22.98 -38.33 28.34
N LYS A 30 23.60 -38.23 29.54
CA LYS A 30 23.76 -39.39 30.44
C LYS A 30 22.47 -39.89 31.10
N LYS A 31 21.33 -39.20 30.93
CA LYS A 31 20.03 -39.67 31.43
C LYS A 31 19.20 -40.42 30.39
N TRP A 32 19.63 -40.43 29.12
CA TRP A 32 18.88 -41.00 28.00
C TRP A 32 19.27 -42.45 27.65
N ASP A 33 20.26 -43.02 28.33
CA ASP A 33 20.81 -44.36 28.01
C ASP A 33 20.02 -45.54 28.62
N GLU A 34 18.89 -45.32 29.28
CA GLU A 34 17.92 -46.41 29.55
C GLU A 34 16.93 -46.51 28.39
N PHE A 35 17.40 -47.05 27.25
CA PHE A 35 16.50 -47.44 26.17
C PHE A 35 15.67 -48.65 26.62
N GLU A 36 14.35 -48.46 26.72
CA GLU A 36 13.41 -49.53 27.05
C GLU A 36 13.31 -50.50 25.85
N ASP A 37 13.63 -51.78 26.05
CA ASP A 37 13.50 -52.80 25.01
C ASP A 37 12.01 -53.12 24.77
N MET A 38 11.42 -52.40 23.81
CA MET A 38 10.01 -52.47 23.45
C MET A 38 9.57 -53.84 22.92
N LEU A 39 10.50 -54.74 22.62
CA LEU A 39 10.21 -56.08 22.10
C LEU A 39 10.38 -57.18 23.16
N GLU A 40 10.84 -56.85 24.36
CA GLU A 40 11.06 -57.83 25.43
C GLU A 40 9.76 -58.51 25.86
N GLU A 41 8.66 -57.75 25.97
CA GLU A 41 7.36 -58.34 26.26
C GLU A 41 6.88 -59.28 25.15
N ARG A 42 7.11 -58.96 23.86
CA ARG A 42 6.72 -59.83 22.74
C ARG A 42 7.35 -61.21 22.86
N ARG A 43 8.58 -61.30 23.37
CA ARG A 43 9.30 -62.57 23.56
C ARG A 43 8.63 -63.50 24.59
N HIS A 44 7.71 -62.98 25.42
CA HIS A 44 7.07 -63.72 26.52
C HIS A 44 5.53 -63.84 26.42
N VAL A 45 4.88 -63.27 25.40
CA VAL A 45 3.43 -63.37 25.18
C VAL A 45 3.07 -63.73 23.73
N SER A 46 1.91 -64.37 23.52
CA SER A 46 1.41 -64.75 22.19
C SER A 46 1.16 -63.53 21.29
N ASP A 47 1.46 -63.64 19.98
CA ASP A 47 1.35 -62.55 19.00
C ASP A 47 -0.02 -61.86 18.98
N LEU A 48 -1.13 -62.58 19.15
CA LEU A 48 -2.47 -62.00 19.18
C LEU A 48 -2.71 -61.08 20.39
N LYS A 49 -2.14 -61.45 21.55
CA LYS A 49 -2.25 -60.67 22.79
C LYS A 49 -1.34 -59.44 22.75
N PHE A 50 -0.19 -59.55 22.08
CA PHE A 50 0.69 -58.41 21.82
C PHE A 50 0.05 -57.40 20.85
N ALA A 51 -0.57 -57.89 19.76
CA ALA A 51 -1.20 -57.04 18.75
C ALA A 51 -2.42 -56.25 19.24
N MET A 52 -3.12 -56.72 20.28
CA MET A 52 -4.28 -56.03 20.85
C MET A 52 -3.94 -55.04 21.98
N LYS A 53 -2.66 -54.82 22.31
CA LYS A 53 -2.24 -53.88 23.35
C LYS A 53 -2.04 -52.49 22.74
N CYS A 54 -2.75 -51.47 23.25
CA CYS A 54 -2.50 -50.07 22.88
C CYS A 54 -1.22 -49.57 23.56
N TYR A 55 -0.27 -49.09 22.76
CA TYR A 55 0.94 -48.45 23.25
C TYR A 55 0.58 -47.15 23.96
N THR A 56 0.88 -47.07 25.26
CA THR A 56 0.73 -45.83 26.05
C THR A 56 2.13 -45.42 26.49
N PRO A 57 2.79 -44.47 25.79
CA PRO A 57 4.15 -44.09 26.13
C PRO A 57 4.18 -43.50 27.54
N LEU A 58 5.15 -43.94 28.34
CA LEU A 58 5.47 -43.24 29.59
C LEU A 58 5.90 -41.82 29.21
N LEU A 59 5.17 -40.80 29.70
CA LEU A 59 5.57 -39.40 29.57
C LEU A 59 7.02 -39.26 30.02
N TYR A 60 7.93 -38.93 29.10
CA TYR A 60 9.35 -38.71 29.39
C TYR A 60 9.46 -37.78 30.61
N LYS A 61 10.11 -38.25 31.68
CA LYS A 61 10.31 -37.50 32.94
C LYS A 61 11.14 -36.24 32.66
N GLY A 62 10.46 -35.16 32.27
CA GLY A 62 11.06 -33.88 31.91
C GLY A 62 10.21 -33.05 30.94
N LEU A 63 9.26 -33.67 30.23
CA LEU A 63 8.34 -32.93 29.38
C LEU A 63 7.19 -32.37 30.21
N ILE A 64 7.18 -31.04 30.38
CA ILE A 64 5.98 -30.32 30.82
C ILE A 64 4.99 -30.43 29.65
N PRO A 65 3.76 -30.95 29.86
CA PRO A 65 2.76 -31.00 28.81
C PRO A 65 2.52 -29.58 28.29
N CYS A 66 2.89 -29.34 27.03
CA CYS A 66 2.68 -28.08 26.35
C CYS A 66 1.58 -28.28 25.30
N THR A 67 0.62 -27.36 25.27
CA THR A 67 -0.38 -27.35 24.21
C THR A 67 0.29 -27.01 22.88
N PRO A 68 -0.32 -27.34 21.72
CA PRO A 68 0.18 -26.88 20.42
C PRO A 68 0.40 -25.36 20.37
N ASN A 69 -0.38 -24.61 21.15
CA ASN A 69 -0.24 -23.16 21.25
C ASN A 69 1.01 -22.75 22.07
N ASP A 70 1.33 -23.48 23.13
CA ASP A 70 2.54 -23.23 23.93
C ASP A 70 3.81 -23.53 23.11
N ILE A 71 3.79 -24.59 22.29
CA ILE A 71 4.88 -24.89 21.35
C ILE A 71 5.00 -23.77 20.31
N LYS A 72 3.87 -23.34 19.74
CA LYS A 72 3.84 -22.23 18.77
C LYS A 72 4.43 -20.95 19.38
N CYS A 73 4.02 -20.57 20.59
CA CYS A 73 4.55 -19.41 21.31
C CYS A 73 6.04 -19.54 21.60
N SER A 74 6.52 -20.71 22.05
CA SER A 74 7.93 -20.94 22.34
C SER A 74 8.80 -20.87 21.09
N VAL A 75 8.33 -21.40 19.96
CA VAL A 75 9.05 -21.35 18.68
C VAL A 75 9.10 -19.92 18.14
N LEU A 76 7.97 -19.20 18.18
CA LEU A 76 7.90 -17.80 17.73
C LEU A 76 8.79 -16.86 18.56
N ASN A 77 8.97 -17.15 19.85
CA ASN A 77 9.80 -16.37 20.76
C ASN A 77 11.27 -16.84 20.84
N SER A 78 11.68 -17.81 20.02
CA SER A 78 13.06 -18.29 20.00
C SER A 78 14.01 -17.25 19.40
N GLU A 79 15.26 -17.21 19.88
CA GLU A 79 16.27 -16.26 19.41
C GLU A 79 16.59 -16.46 17.92
N GLU A 80 16.50 -17.70 17.43
CA GLU A 80 16.71 -18.08 16.05
C GLU A 80 15.61 -17.54 15.13
N VAL A 81 14.34 -17.67 15.53
CA VAL A 81 13.21 -17.10 14.80
C VAL A 81 13.26 -15.57 14.85
N TYR A 82 13.62 -14.98 16.00
CA TYR A 82 13.79 -13.54 16.12
C TYR A 82 14.92 -13.00 15.23
N TYR A 83 16.05 -13.73 15.12
CA TYR A 83 17.16 -13.38 14.24
C TYR A 83 16.78 -13.48 12.77
N VAL A 84 16.06 -14.53 12.36
CA VAL A 84 15.57 -14.70 10.99
C VAL A 84 14.53 -13.64 10.64
N ILE A 85 13.60 -13.32 11.55
CA ILE A 85 12.67 -12.20 11.39
C ILE A 85 13.45 -10.90 11.23
N LYS A 86 14.44 -10.62 12.07
CA LYS A 86 15.26 -9.40 12.00
C LYS A 86 16.06 -9.27 10.71
N GLN A 87 16.53 -10.38 10.13
CA GLN A 87 17.22 -10.39 8.83
C GLN A 87 16.27 -10.20 7.65
N LEU A 88 15.04 -10.72 7.75
CA LEU A 88 13.98 -10.51 6.76
C LEU A 88 13.33 -9.12 6.89
N SER A 89 13.40 -8.50 8.06
CA SER A 89 12.92 -7.14 8.36
C SER A 89 13.90 -6.05 7.90
N ARG A 90 14.58 -6.21 6.76
CA ARG A 90 15.04 -5.05 5.98
C ARG A 90 13.79 -4.31 5.51
N GLU A 91 13.29 -3.44 6.39
CA GLU A 91 12.07 -2.63 6.36
C GLU A 91 10.98 -3.09 5.37
N PRO A 92 9.91 -3.70 5.91
CA PRO A 92 8.57 -3.19 5.64
C PRO A 92 8.02 -2.58 6.94
N LEU A 93 7.40 -1.40 6.81
CA LEU A 93 6.87 -0.64 7.95
C LEU A 93 5.69 -1.29 8.68
N GLN A 94 5.22 -2.48 8.29
CA GLN A 94 4.10 -3.18 8.94
C GLN A 94 4.32 -4.69 8.92
N SER A 95 3.92 -5.38 10.00
CA SER A 95 3.91 -6.85 10.01
C SER A 95 2.85 -7.36 9.02
N PRO A 96 3.02 -8.57 8.44
CA PRO A 96 2.00 -9.17 7.58
C PRO A 96 0.64 -9.30 8.27
N ASP A 97 0.61 -9.43 9.59
CA ASP A 97 -0.61 -9.47 10.39
C ASP A 97 -1.27 -8.10 10.49
N ALA A 98 -0.51 -7.02 10.70
CA ALA A 98 -1.02 -5.65 10.68
C ALA A 98 -1.64 -5.28 9.33
N LEU A 99 -0.97 -5.65 8.21
CA LEU A 99 -1.51 -5.46 6.86
C LEU A 99 -2.83 -6.23 6.64
N ARG A 100 -2.98 -7.41 7.23
CA ARG A 100 -4.22 -8.20 7.14
C ARG A 100 -5.35 -7.58 7.95
N GLU A 101 -5.04 -7.04 9.12
CA GLU A 101 -6.02 -6.34 9.97
C GLU A 101 -6.54 -5.08 9.27
N GLU A 102 -5.65 -4.25 8.71
CA GLU A 102 -6.04 -3.07 7.94
C GLU A 102 -6.86 -3.43 6.70
N ALA A 103 -6.45 -4.48 5.95
CA ALA A 103 -7.23 -4.97 4.82
C ALA A 103 -8.64 -5.44 5.22
N CYS A 104 -8.78 -6.09 6.39
CA CYS A 104 -10.07 -6.53 6.91
C CYS A 104 -10.97 -5.34 7.29
N GLN A 105 -10.41 -4.29 7.89
CA GLN A 105 -11.15 -3.07 8.20
C GLN A 105 -11.66 -2.38 6.93
N ILE A 106 -10.80 -2.27 5.92
CA ILE A 106 -11.15 -1.70 4.61
C ILE A 106 -12.27 -2.50 3.95
N GLN A 107 -12.20 -3.83 3.99
CA GLN A 107 -13.20 -4.70 3.37
C GLN A 107 -14.60 -4.54 4.00
N ASN A 108 -14.67 -4.19 5.28
CA ASN A 108 -15.92 -4.01 6.01
C ASN A 108 -16.33 -2.53 6.16
N LEU A 109 -15.64 -1.62 5.46
CA LEU A 109 -15.93 -0.19 5.51
C LEU A 109 -17.30 0.08 4.88
N VAL A 110 -18.17 0.76 5.63
CA VAL A 110 -19.47 1.22 5.14
C VAL A 110 -19.40 2.71 4.82
N LEU A 111 -19.63 3.05 3.56
CA LEU A 111 -19.50 4.40 3.03
C LEU A 111 -20.77 5.22 3.26
N SER A 112 -20.63 6.51 3.54
CA SER A 112 -21.77 7.42 3.62
C SER A 112 -22.14 7.99 2.24
N PRO A 113 -23.38 8.48 2.03
CA PRO A 113 -23.77 9.14 0.79
C PRO A 113 -22.87 10.34 0.44
N TRP A 114 -22.39 11.06 1.46
CA TRP A 114 -21.48 12.19 1.28
C TRP A 114 -20.17 11.81 0.59
N VAL A 115 -19.61 10.61 0.84
CA VAL A 115 -18.39 10.15 0.17
C VAL A 115 -18.57 10.11 -1.35
N LEU A 116 -19.75 9.69 -1.81
CA LEU A 116 -20.08 9.65 -3.23
C LEU A 116 -20.25 11.07 -3.79
N VAL A 117 -21.02 11.91 -3.09
CA VAL A 117 -21.24 13.32 -3.45
C VAL A 117 -19.92 14.09 -3.57
N ALA A 118 -19.05 13.98 -2.57
CA ALA A 118 -17.74 14.63 -2.56
C ALA A 118 -16.86 14.16 -3.74
N THR A 119 -16.89 12.86 -4.06
CA THR A 119 -16.17 12.31 -5.22
C THR A 119 -16.67 12.89 -6.54
N VAL A 120 -17.99 12.94 -6.73
CA VAL A 120 -18.60 13.52 -7.94
C VAL A 120 -18.24 15.01 -8.07
N LEU A 121 -18.34 15.77 -6.97
CA LEU A 121 -17.99 17.20 -6.97
C LEU A 121 -16.50 17.44 -7.29
N LEU A 122 -15.59 16.60 -6.80
CA LEU A 122 -14.16 16.71 -7.12
C LEU A 122 -13.85 16.51 -8.61
N GLN A 123 -14.58 15.64 -9.29
CA GLN A 123 -14.42 15.41 -10.73
C GLN A 123 -15.10 16.49 -11.59
N HIS A 124 -16.01 17.28 -11.03
CA HIS A 124 -16.81 18.27 -11.77
C HIS A 124 -16.72 19.66 -11.13
N ARG A 125 -15.51 20.04 -10.73
CA ARG A 125 -15.22 21.36 -10.14
C ARG A 125 -15.42 22.48 -11.15
N PRO A 126 -15.71 23.71 -10.68
CA PRO A 126 -15.97 24.12 -9.28
C PRO A 126 -17.44 23.97 -8.85
N ALA A 127 -18.35 23.74 -9.80
CA ALA A 127 -19.79 23.72 -9.56
C ALA A 127 -20.51 22.76 -10.52
N MET A 128 -21.64 22.24 -10.07
CA MET A 128 -22.49 21.30 -10.80
C MET A 128 -23.96 21.56 -10.51
N ASP A 129 -24.83 21.39 -11.50
CA ASP A 129 -26.28 21.47 -11.30
C ASP A 129 -26.77 20.32 -10.41
N PHE A 130 -27.71 20.60 -9.51
CA PHE A 130 -28.16 19.66 -8.47
C PHE A 130 -28.70 18.35 -9.07
N ASP A 131 -29.48 18.43 -10.15
CA ASP A 131 -30.02 17.25 -10.84
C ASP A 131 -28.90 16.37 -11.42
N ALA A 132 -27.88 16.98 -12.02
CA ALA A 132 -26.73 16.26 -12.55
C ALA A 132 -25.88 15.63 -11.44
N LEU A 133 -25.74 16.31 -10.30
CA LEU A 133 -25.09 15.76 -9.12
C LEU A 133 -25.85 14.54 -8.61
N MET A 134 -27.17 14.63 -8.54
CA MET A 134 -28.03 13.52 -8.11
C MET A 134 -27.90 12.31 -9.03
N GLU A 135 -28.01 12.51 -10.34
CA GLU A 135 -27.87 11.44 -11.33
C GLU A 135 -26.52 10.74 -11.21
N LYS A 136 -25.42 11.51 -11.18
CA LYS A 136 -24.06 10.98 -11.07
C LYS A 136 -23.80 10.29 -9.73
N THR A 137 -24.36 10.80 -8.65
CA THR A 137 -24.25 10.19 -7.31
C THR A 137 -24.99 8.86 -7.26
N LEU A 138 -26.19 8.77 -7.86
CA LEU A 138 -26.95 7.52 -7.96
C LEU A 138 -26.27 6.49 -8.86
N TRP A 139 -25.70 6.95 -9.98
CA TRP A 139 -24.88 6.09 -10.84
C TRP A 139 -23.67 5.55 -10.08
N LEU A 140 -22.95 6.40 -9.36
CA LEU A 140 -21.79 6.00 -8.55
C LEU A 140 -22.17 5.07 -7.39
N LYS A 141 -23.35 5.27 -6.78
CA LYS A 141 -23.93 4.33 -5.80
C LYS A 141 -24.07 2.94 -6.42
N GLY A 142 -24.68 2.85 -7.61
CA GLY A 142 -24.85 1.58 -8.33
C GLY A 142 -23.51 0.91 -8.64
N LEU A 143 -22.54 1.67 -9.12
CA LEU A 143 -21.20 1.16 -9.43
C LEU A 143 -20.44 0.69 -8.18
N THR A 144 -20.54 1.45 -7.08
CA THR A 144 -19.92 1.09 -5.78
C THR A 144 -20.46 -0.25 -5.28
N LEU A 145 -21.79 -0.45 -5.34
CA LEU A 145 -22.42 -1.73 -4.98
C LEU A 145 -22.01 -2.87 -5.93
N ALA A 146 -21.92 -2.59 -7.24
CA ALA A 146 -21.49 -3.58 -8.23
C ALA A 146 -20.05 -4.09 -7.96
N PHE A 147 -19.19 -3.19 -7.45
CA PHE A 147 -17.81 -3.47 -7.05
C PHE A 147 -17.66 -4.01 -5.62
N GLY A 148 -18.77 -4.25 -4.92
CA GLY A 148 -18.78 -4.89 -3.60
C GLY A 148 -18.57 -3.92 -2.43
N GLY A 149 -18.66 -2.61 -2.66
CA GLY A 149 -18.66 -1.62 -1.58
C GLY A 149 -19.97 -1.62 -0.80
N PHE A 150 -19.90 -1.32 0.49
CA PHE A 150 -21.07 -1.17 1.36
C PHE A 150 -21.43 0.31 1.51
N LEU A 151 -22.72 0.64 1.49
CA LEU A 151 -23.22 2.00 1.61
C LEU A 151 -24.30 2.10 2.69
N MET A 152 -24.18 3.09 3.56
CA MET A 152 -25.24 3.52 4.47
C MET A 152 -26.22 4.42 3.72
N TRP A 153 -27.01 3.83 2.83
CA TRP A 153 -28.07 4.55 2.12
C TRP A 153 -29.44 4.24 2.75
N PRO A 154 -30.22 5.24 3.18
CA PRO A 154 -31.56 5.00 3.75
C PRO A 154 -32.51 4.38 2.72
N ASP A 155 -33.12 3.24 3.03
CA ASP A 155 -33.98 2.49 2.09
C ASP A 155 -35.30 3.20 1.74
N ASN A 156 -35.79 4.05 2.63
CA ASN A 156 -37.11 4.67 2.53
C ASN A 156 -37.08 6.15 2.13
N GLU A 157 -35.90 6.74 1.97
CA GLU A 157 -35.76 8.16 1.65
C GLU A 157 -35.46 8.35 0.17
N PRO A 158 -36.09 9.34 -0.49
CA PRO A 158 -35.81 9.63 -1.88
C PRO A 158 -34.41 10.24 -2.03
N ALA A 159 -33.82 10.06 -3.22
CA ALA A 159 -32.40 10.35 -3.44
C ALA A 159 -32.04 11.83 -3.29
N ASP A 160 -32.94 12.71 -3.69
CA ASP A 160 -32.85 14.15 -3.53
C ASP A 160 -32.75 14.55 -2.06
N GLU A 161 -33.59 14.00 -1.19
CA GLU A 161 -33.56 14.28 0.26
C GLU A 161 -32.26 13.78 0.91
N VAL A 162 -31.77 12.59 0.51
CA VAL A 162 -30.50 12.04 1.02
C VAL A 162 -29.32 12.94 0.62
N ILE A 163 -29.29 13.39 -0.63
CA ILE A 163 -28.22 14.25 -1.14
C ILE A 163 -28.33 15.64 -0.52
N GLN A 164 -29.52 16.23 -0.44
CA GLN A 164 -29.74 17.53 0.18
C GLN A 164 -29.33 17.52 1.67
N SER A 165 -29.69 16.47 2.41
CA SER A 165 -29.25 16.27 3.79
C SER A 165 -27.72 16.19 3.90
N SER A 166 -27.09 15.49 2.96
CA SER A 166 -25.62 15.40 2.88
C SER A 166 -24.97 16.77 2.62
N LEU A 167 -25.54 17.59 1.72
CA LEU A 167 -25.08 18.95 1.43
C LEU A 167 -25.25 19.87 2.65
N LEU A 168 -26.38 19.78 3.36
CA LEU A 168 -26.66 20.58 4.56
C LEU A 168 -25.66 20.28 5.69
N LEU A 169 -25.39 19.00 5.95
CA LEU A 169 -24.41 18.56 6.95
C LEU A 169 -22.99 19.06 6.65
N HIS A 170 -22.65 19.25 5.37
CA HIS A 170 -21.34 19.70 4.92
C HIS A 170 -21.37 21.13 4.37
N SER A 171 -22.28 21.96 4.88
CA SER A 171 -22.45 23.36 4.46
C SER A 171 -21.21 24.24 4.69
N ASN A 172 -20.20 23.77 5.42
CA ASN A 172 -18.89 24.40 5.51
C ASN A 172 -18.01 24.18 4.26
N ILE A 173 -18.27 23.14 3.48
CA ILE A 173 -17.51 22.73 2.28
C ILE A 173 -18.25 23.10 1.00
N VAL A 174 -19.59 23.08 1.02
CA VAL A 174 -20.43 23.24 -0.16
C VAL A 174 -21.58 24.21 0.08
N SER A 175 -22.05 24.85 -0.97
CA SER A 175 -23.27 25.67 -0.98
C SER A 175 -24.17 25.30 -2.15
N LEU A 176 -25.48 25.39 -1.96
CA LEU A 176 -26.48 25.29 -3.01
C LEU A 176 -27.00 26.70 -3.32
N ASP A 177 -26.68 27.22 -4.51
CA ASP A 177 -27.15 28.51 -5.01
C ASP A 177 -27.90 28.31 -6.33
N ARG A 178 -29.18 28.67 -6.38
CA ARG A 178 -30.04 28.59 -7.59
C ARG A 178 -29.92 27.25 -8.33
N ASP A 179 -30.12 26.15 -7.61
CA ASP A 179 -30.01 24.76 -8.09
C ASP A 179 -28.61 24.34 -8.56
N ARG A 180 -27.58 25.14 -8.26
CA ARG A 180 -26.18 24.78 -8.50
C ARG A 180 -25.47 24.52 -7.20
N VAL A 181 -24.86 23.36 -7.11
CA VAL A 181 -24.00 22.95 -6.01
C VAL A 181 -22.59 23.44 -6.31
N VAL A 182 -22.07 24.32 -5.44
CA VAL A 182 -20.79 25.00 -5.60
C VAL A 182 -19.91 24.64 -4.41
N LEU A 183 -18.69 24.16 -4.67
CA LEU A 183 -17.70 24.00 -3.61
C LEU A 183 -17.29 25.39 -3.11
N LYS A 184 -17.21 25.55 -1.78
CA LYS A 184 -16.74 26.77 -1.11
C LYS A 184 -15.22 26.89 -1.23
N VAL A 185 -14.82 27.09 -2.47
CA VAL A 185 -13.49 27.48 -2.88
C VAL A 185 -13.55 29.01 -2.96
N ASP A 186 -13.52 29.67 -1.81
CA ASP A 186 -13.71 31.12 -1.74
C ASP A 186 -12.63 31.83 -2.58
N ALA A 187 -13.05 32.42 -3.70
CA ALA A 187 -12.37 33.53 -4.36
C ALA A 187 -13.03 34.85 -3.93
N ARG A 188 -13.39 34.99 -2.65
CA ARG A 188 -13.95 36.24 -2.14
C ARG A 188 -12.82 37.22 -1.90
N ASP A 189 -12.64 38.14 -2.86
CA ASP A 189 -12.07 39.48 -2.70
C ASP A 189 -10.92 39.60 -1.69
N SER A 190 -9.76 39.00 -1.97
CA SER A 190 -8.61 39.18 -1.09
C SER A 190 -7.35 39.55 -1.85
N GLU A 191 -6.97 40.81 -1.70
CA GLU A 191 -5.60 41.32 -1.80
C GLU A 191 -4.66 40.66 -0.76
N VAL A 192 -4.98 39.46 -0.24
CA VAL A 192 -4.27 38.74 0.81
C VAL A 192 -3.89 37.34 0.32
N VAL A 193 -2.66 36.96 0.65
CA VAL A 193 -1.96 35.69 0.38
C VAL A 193 -2.72 34.44 0.88
N ASP A 194 -3.83 34.60 1.62
CA ASP A 194 -4.55 33.53 2.32
C ASP A 194 -5.70 32.87 1.53
N GLY A 195 -6.17 33.44 0.41
CA GLY A 195 -7.30 32.88 -0.36
C GLY A 195 -7.04 31.47 -0.91
N LEU A 196 -5.81 31.21 -1.38
CA LEU A 196 -5.37 29.89 -1.84
C LEU A 196 -5.35 28.85 -0.71
N ILE A 197 -5.04 29.25 0.53
CA ILE A 197 -5.03 28.35 1.69
C ILE A 197 -6.43 27.80 1.96
N TYR A 198 -7.48 28.63 1.87
CA TYR A 198 -8.86 28.19 2.04
C TYR A 198 -9.33 27.26 0.91
N GLN A 199 -8.99 27.57 -0.34
CA GLN A 199 -9.24 26.70 -1.49
C GLN A 199 -8.60 25.32 -1.30
N HIS A 200 -7.33 25.28 -0.87
CA HIS A 200 -6.60 24.04 -0.62
C HIS A 200 -7.28 23.20 0.46
N ILE A 201 -7.70 23.82 1.56
CA ILE A 201 -8.34 23.13 2.68
C ILE A 201 -9.65 22.47 2.24
N THR A 202 -10.53 23.19 1.54
CA THR A 202 -11.80 22.64 1.03
C THR A 202 -11.56 21.43 0.12
N LEU A 203 -10.62 21.55 -0.81
CA LEU A 203 -10.33 20.49 -1.78
C LEU A 203 -9.66 19.28 -1.12
N LEU A 204 -8.72 19.49 -0.20
CA LEU A 204 -8.08 18.40 0.56
C LEU A 204 -9.07 17.69 1.49
N MET A 205 -10.03 18.41 2.09
CA MET A 205 -11.12 17.77 2.85
C MET A 205 -11.97 16.88 1.94
N CYS A 206 -12.37 17.36 0.76
CA CYS A 206 -13.07 16.54 -0.22
C CYS A 206 -12.24 15.32 -0.63
N SER A 207 -10.93 15.48 -0.87
CA SER A 207 -10.03 14.37 -1.20
C SER A 207 -9.97 13.34 -0.08
N ALA A 208 -9.94 13.78 1.18
CA ALA A 208 -9.98 12.87 2.33
C ALA A 208 -11.28 12.06 2.40
N TYR A 209 -12.43 12.66 2.07
CA TYR A 209 -13.69 11.91 1.94
C TYR A 209 -13.65 10.91 0.77
N ARG A 210 -13.20 11.35 -0.42
CA ARG A 210 -13.01 10.48 -1.60
C ARG A 210 -12.11 9.29 -1.28
N ASN A 211 -11.06 9.46 -0.46
CA ASN A 211 -10.13 8.38 -0.12
C ASN A 211 -10.80 7.16 0.50
N GLN A 212 -11.94 7.34 1.18
CA GLN A 212 -12.73 6.22 1.70
C GLN A 212 -13.28 5.35 0.56
N LEU A 213 -13.70 5.98 -0.53
CA LEU A 213 -14.22 5.30 -1.73
C LEU A 213 -13.12 4.53 -2.46
N LEU A 214 -11.91 5.08 -2.56
CA LEU A 214 -10.84 4.55 -3.41
C LEU A 214 -10.52 3.08 -3.17
N ASN A 215 -10.67 2.61 -1.92
CA ASN A 215 -10.41 1.22 -1.57
C ASN A 215 -11.31 0.22 -2.31
N VAL A 216 -12.55 0.61 -2.60
CA VAL A 216 -13.49 -0.19 -3.41
C VAL A 216 -13.06 -0.23 -4.88
N PHE A 217 -12.37 0.82 -5.34
CA PHE A 217 -12.07 1.05 -6.75
C PHE A 217 -10.61 0.78 -7.15
N VAL A 218 -9.70 0.53 -6.20
CA VAL A 218 -8.26 0.46 -6.49
C VAL A 218 -7.88 -0.59 -7.53
N ARG A 219 -8.38 -1.83 -7.41
CA ARG A 219 -8.07 -2.89 -8.39
C ARG A 219 -8.61 -2.56 -9.79
N PRO A 220 -9.90 -2.24 -9.99
CA PRO A 220 -10.41 -1.90 -11.32
C PRO A 220 -9.79 -0.61 -11.89
N SER A 221 -9.52 0.40 -11.06
CA SER A 221 -8.85 1.63 -11.50
C SER A 221 -7.40 1.41 -11.94
N LEU A 222 -6.64 0.58 -11.23
CA LEU A 222 -5.29 0.24 -11.66
C LEU A 222 -5.27 -0.51 -13.00
N VAL A 223 -6.26 -1.38 -13.27
CA VAL A 223 -6.38 -2.01 -14.59
C VAL A 223 -6.73 -0.98 -15.67
N ALA A 224 -7.64 -0.03 -15.38
CA ALA A 224 -8.00 1.03 -16.31
C ALA A 224 -6.82 1.95 -16.65
N LEU A 225 -6.05 2.37 -15.63
CA LEU A 225 -4.80 3.12 -15.82
C LEU A 225 -3.76 2.31 -16.58
N ALA A 226 -3.59 1.03 -16.27
CA ALA A 226 -2.64 0.17 -16.97
C ALA A 226 -2.96 0.01 -18.46
N LEU A 227 -4.24 -0.05 -18.81
CA LEU A 227 -4.70 -0.03 -20.21
C LEU A 227 -4.34 1.27 -20.92
N GLN A 228 -4.48 2.42 -20.25
CA GLN A 228 -4.07 3.72 -20.77
C GLN A 228 -2.55 3.79 -20.98
N VAL A 229 -1.77 3.39 -19.97
CA VAL A 229 -0.29 3.41 -20.00
C VAL A 229 0.29 2.45 -21.05
N ALA A 230 -0.31 1.27 -21.22
CA ALA A 230 0.17 0.29 -22.19
C ALA A 230 0.01 0.75 -23.66
N GLY A 231 -0.86 1.73 -23.94
CA GLY A 231 -1.15 2.21 -25.30
C GLY A 231 -1.76 1.15 -26.23
N GLY A 232 -2.16 0.00 -25.69
CA GLY A 232 -2.69 -1.14 -26.42
C GLY A 232 -3.31 -2.19 -25.50
N GLY A 233 -4.20 -3.02 -26.05
CA GLY A 233 -5.00 -3.97 -25.28
C GLY A 233 -4.30 -5.28 -24.93
N ARG A 234 -3.04 -5.50 -25.28
CA ARG A 234 -2.39 -6.81 -25.09
C ARG A 234 -2.28 -7.10 -23.59
N LYS A 235 -2.90 -8.20 -23.14
CA LYS A 235 -3.04 -8.57 -21.73
C LYS A 235 -1.71 -8.57 -20.97
N GLU A 236 -0.63 -9.06 -21.61
CA GLU A 236 0.70 -9.09 -21.01
C GLU A 236 1.28 -7.69 -20.76
N ASP A 237 1.12 -6.79 -21.73
CA ASP A 237 1.63 -5.41 -21.63
C ASP A 237 0.82 -4.65 -20.56
N VAL A 238 -0.51 -4.84 -20.54
CA VAL A 238 -1.40 -4.30 -19.50
C VAL A 238 -1.03 -4.83 -18.13
N TYR A 239 -0.74 -6.13 -17.99
CA TYR A 239 -0.30 -6.71 -16.71
C TYR A 239 1.04 -6.13 -16.24
N CYS A 240 1.99 -5.90 -17.16
CA CYS A 240 3.26 -5.25 -16.84
C CYS A 240 3.03 -3.82 -16.32
N SER A 241 2.20 -3.02 -17.01
CA SER A 241 1.83 -1.67 -16.57
C SER A 241 1.08 -1.67 -15.23
N PHE A 242 0.18 -2.63 -15.02
CA PHE A 242 -0.53 -2.81 -13.75
C PHE A 242 0.44 -3.08 -12.60
N ARG A 243 1.40 -3.98 -12.80
CA ARG A 243 2.42 -4.28 -11.78
C ARG A 243 3.27 -3.06 -11.46
N PHE A 244 3.69 -2.32 -12.49
CA PHE A 244 4.42 -1.07 -12.29
C PHE A 244 3.62 -0.06 -11.45
N LEU A 245 2.38 0.22 -11.82
CA LEU A 245 1.53 1.17 -11.07
C LEU A 245 1.27 0.69 -9.63
N ARG A 246 1.05 -0.61 -9.44
CA ARG A 246 0.89 -1.22 -8.12
C ARG A 246 2.13 -1.05 -7.25
N ASP A 247 3.33 -1.20 -7.82
CA ASP A 247 4.59 -1.06 -7.08
C ASP A 247 4.91 0.41 -6.75
N VAL A 248 4.55 1.33 -7.65
CA VAL A 248 4.64 2.79 -7.41
C VAL A 248 3.69 3.22 -6.29
N LEU A 249 2.44 2.75 -6.31
CA LEU A 249 1.39 3.19 -5.40
C LEU A 249 1.24 2.29 -4.16
N SER A 250 2.22 1.44 -3.84
CA SER A 250 2.08 0.48 -2.74
C SER A 250 2.16 1.10 -1.34
N ASP A 251 2.62 2.35 -1.21
CA ASP A 251 2.50 3.11 0.05
C ASP A 251 1.18 3.90 0.15
N GLU A 252 0.46 4.07 -0.97
CA GLU A 252 -0.85 4.74 -0.99
C GLU A 252 -1.99 3.75 -0.69
N PHE A 253 -1.85 2.51 -1.16
CA PHE A 253 -2.90 1.49 -1.06
C PHE A 253 -2.36 0.16 -0.58
N ILE A 254 -3.21 -0.57 0.14
CA ILE A 254 -2.85 -1.86 0.72
C ILE A 254 -2.91 -2.96 -0.34
N PHE A 255 -1.73 -3.49 -0.68
CA PHE A 255 -1.55 -4.70 -1.49
C PHE A 255 -0.82 -5.77 -0.71
N LEU A 256 -1.41 -6.96 -0.62
CA LEU A 256 -0.74 -8.09 0.03
C LEU A 256 0.45 -8.59 -0.81
N PRO A 257 1.63 -8.84 -0.20
CA PRO A 257 2.77 -9.40 -0.91
C PRO A 257 2.42 -10.72 -1.62
N GLY A 258 2.88 -10.88 -2.86
CA GLY A 258 2.62 -12.08 -3.67
C GLY A 258 1.25 -12.15 -4.35
N ASN A 259 0.35 -11.18 -4.12
CA ASN A 259 -1.00 -11.20 -4.70
C ASN A 259 -1.15 -10.46 -6.04
N ALA A 260 -0.08 -10.01 -6.69
CA ALA A 260 -0.17 -9.17 -7.90
C ALA A 260 -1.06 -9.75 -9.02
N VAL A 261 -1.00 -11.08 -9.25
CA VAL A 261 -1.87 -11.75 -10.24
C VAL A 261 -3.33 -11.71 -9.77
N LYS A 262 -3.60 -12.01 -8.50
CA LYS A 262 -4.95 -11.98 -7.93
C LYS A 262 -5.56 -10.58 -7.97
N ASP A 263 -4.78 -9.56 -7.60
CA ASP A 263 -5.20 -8.16 -7.63
C ASP A 263 -5.58 -7.74 -9.08
N PHE A 264 -4.80 -8.19 -10.07
CA PHE A 264 -5.07 -7.92 -11.49
C PHE A 264 -6.33 -8.65 -11.98
N GLU A 265 -6.46 -9.94 -11.65
CA GLU A 265 -7.61 -10.76 -12.03
C GLU A 265 -8.90 -10.27 -11.38
N GLU A 266 -8.85 -9.82 -10.13
CA GLU A 266 -9.97 -9.18 -9.43
C GLU A 266 -10.40 -7.89 -10.12
N GLY A 267 -9.44 -7.01 -10.45
CA GLY A 267 -9.73 -5.78 -11.21
C GLY A 267 -10.38 -6.09 -12.56
N CYS A 268 -9.85 -7.06 -13.30
CA CYS A 268 -10.43 -7.50 -14.57
C CYS A 268 -11.84 -8.09 -14.38
N TYR A 269 -12.04 -8.90 -13.35
CA TYR A 269 -13.32 -9.53 -13.03
C TYR A 269 -14.40 -8.48 -12.75
N LEU A 270 -14.10 -7.48 -11.91
CA LEU A 270 -15.02 -6.40 -11.58
C LEU A 270 -15.39 -5.58 -12.83
N LEU A 271 -14.41 -5.26 -13.66
CA LEU A 271 -14.63 -4.53 -14.91
C LEU A 271 -15.43 -5.35 -15.94
N CYS A 272 -15.25 -6.67 -16.01
CA CYS A 272 -16.10 -7.52 -16.85
C CYS A 272 -17.53 -7.59 -16.31
N LYS A 273 -17.70 -7.68 -14.99
CA LYS A 273 -19.01 -7.72 -14.33
C LYS A 273 -19.81 -6.43 -14.56
N SER A 274 -19.14 -5.28 -14.63
CA SER A 274 -19.75 -3.99 -15.01
C SER A 274 -19.78 -3.74 -16.52
N GLU A 275 -19.56 -4.77 -17.34
CA GLU A 275 -19.50 -4.70 -18.80
C GLU A 275 -18.52 -3.66 -19.36
N THR A 276 -17.57 -3.23 -18.54
CA THR A 276 -16.63 -2.15 -18.84
C THR A 276 -15.55 -2.60 -19.82
N ILE A 277 -15.07 -3.83 -19.63
CA ILE A 277 -14.08 -4.46 -20.51
C ILE A 277 -14.53 -5.84 -20.95
N GLN A 278 -13.97 -6.29 -22.07
CA GLN A 278 -13.98 -7.68 -22.49
C GLN A 278 -12.55 -8.22 -22.45
N VAL A 279 -12.37 -9.34 -21.74
CA VAL A 279 -11.07 -10.02 -21.64
C VAL A 279 -11.11 -11.27 -22.52
N THR A 280 -10.21 -11.31 -23.50
CA THR A 280 -9.93 -12.50 -24.30
C THR A 280 -8.67 -13.20 -23.78
N THR A 281 -8.24 -14.27 -24.44
CA THR A 281 -7.00 -14.97 -24.08
C THR A 281 -5.74 -14.10 -24.24
N LYS A 282 -5.77 -13.10 -25.14
CA LYS A 282 -4.59 -12.30 -25.50
C LYS A 282 -4.77 -10.81 -25.26
N ASP A 283 -6.00 -10.32 -25.35
CA ASP A 283 -6.29 -8.90 -25.37
C ASP A 283 -7.41 -8.54 -24.39
N ILE A 284 -7.36 -7.32 -23.87
CA ILE A 284 -8.34 -6.65 -23.05
C ILE A 284 -8.83 -5.43 -23.85
N VAL A 285 -10.13 -5.33 -24.06
CA VAL A 285 -10.74 -4.27 -24.86
C VAL A 285 -11.79 -3.55 -24.02
N VAL A 286 -11.75 -2.22 -24.01
CA VAL A 286 -12.79 -1.38 -23.40
C VAL A 286 -14.02 -1.40 -24.30
N THR A 287 -15.18 -1.69 -23.73
CA THR A 287 -16.45 -1.71 -24.49
C THR A 287 -16.99 -0.30 -24.67
N GLU A 288 -17.85 -0.09 -25.68
CA GLU A 288 -18.51 1.21 -25.89
C GLU A 288 -19.39 1.60 -24.70
N ALA A 289 -20.15 0.65 -24.14
CA ALA A 289 -20.97 0.87 -22.94
C ALA A 289 -20.12 1.13 -21.68
N GLY A 290 -18.88 0.61 -21.68
CA GLY A 290 -17.92 0.72 -20.59
C GLY A 290 -17.19 2.04 -20.50
N LYS A 291 -17.17 2.85 -21.57
CA LYS A 291 -16.39 4.10 -21.63
C LYS A 291 -16.62 5.04 -20.44
N PRO A 292 -17.88 5.31 -19.99
CA PRO A 292 -18.10 6.19 -18.85
C PRO A 292 -17.48 5.66 -17.54
N VAL A 293 -17.56 4.34 -17.30
CA VAL A 293 -16.92 3.71 -16.13
C VAL A 293 -15.40 3.81 -16.27
N PHE A 294 -14.87 3.48 -17.45
CA PHE A 294 -13.44 3.52 -17.73
C PHE A 294 -12.83 4.92 -17.51
N GLU A 295 -13.47 5.96 -18.05
CA GLU A 295 -13.08 7.36 -17.87
C GLU A 295 -13.17 7.77 -16.39
N PHE A 296 -14.28 7.44 -15.72
CA PHE A 296 -14.43 7.72 -14.28
C PHE A 296 -13.29 7.11 -13.45
N LEU A 297 -12.90 5.87 -13.73
CA LEU A 297 -11.85 5.16 -12.98
C LEU A 297 -10.47 5.77 -13.19
N ILE A 298 -10.17 6.23 -14.40
CA ILE A 298 -8.94 6.95 -14.71
C ILE A 298 -8.93 8.29 -13.96
N GLU A 299 -10.00 9.08 -14.05
CA GLU A 299 -10.10 10.36 -13.37
C GLU A 299 -10.05 10.22 -11.84
N LEU A 300 -10.59 9.12 -11.29
CA LEU A 300 -10.59 8.86 -9.85
C LEU A 300 -9.17 8.68 -9.30
N PHE A 301 -8.26 8.08 -10.07
CA PHE A 301 -6.89 7.79 -9.65
C PHE A 301 -5.83 8.69 -10.28
N ARG A 302 -6.18 9.51 -11.28
CA ARG A 302 -5.28 10.49 -11.90
C ARG A 302 -4.54 11.36 -10.86
N PRO A 303 -5.17 11.88 -9.79
CA PRO A 303 -4.46 12.70 -8.81
C PRO A 303 -3.24 11.99 -8.21
N PHE A 304 -3.32 10.68 -7.95
CA PHE A 304 -2.20 9.92 -7.39
C PHE A 304 -1.05 9.78 -8.38
N VAL A 305 -1.33 9.54 -9.66
CA VAL A 305 -0.29 9.50 -10.70
C VAL A 305 0.34 10.88 -10.87
N GLU A 306 -0.49 11.93 -10.94
CA GLU A 306 -0.05 13.33 -11.08
C GLU A 306 0.81 13.78 -9.90
N CYS A 307 0.49 13.32 -8.68
CA CYS A 307 1.33 13.61 -7.51
C CYS A 307 2.76 13.14 -7.69
N TYR A 308 2.94 11.91 -8.17
CA TYR A 308 4.26 11.32 -8.35
C TYR A 308 4.98 11.97 -9.54
N GLN A 309 4.27 12.37 -10.60
CA GLN A 309 4.82 13.15 -11.71
C GLN A 309 5.36 14.51 -11.25
N ILE A 310 4.57 15.27 -10.49
CA ILE A 310 4.97 16.59 -9.96
C ILE A 310 6.20 16.46 -9.04
N ILE A 311 6.21 15.44 -8.18
CA ILE A 311 7.34 15.17 -7.28
C ILE A 311 8.59 14.77 -8.07
N CYS A 312 8.49 13.89 -9.08
CA CYS A 312 9.63 13.52 -9.91
C CYS A 312 10.18 14.73 -10.68
N LYS A 313 9.30 15.55 -11.25
CA LYS A 313 9.68 16.80 -11.92
C LYS A 313 10.43 17.74 -10.98
N HIS A 314 9.92 17.93 -9.76
CA HIS A 314 10.60 18.74 -8.74
C HIS A 314 12.01 18.24 -8.45
N LEU A 315 12.16 16.93 -8.23
CA LEU A 315 13.46 16.31 -7.91
C LEU A 315 14.46 16.38 -9.06
N LEU A 316 13.99 16.44 -10.31
CA LEU A 316 14.85 16.58 -11.50
C LEU A 316 15.27 18.03 -11.77
N GLU A 317 14.48 19.01 -11.32
CA GLU A 317 14.81 20.44 -11.44
C GLU A 317 15.72 20.92 -10.30
N GLU A 318 15.88 20.12 -9.25
CA GLU A 318 16.60 20.52 -8.05
C GLU A 318 18.11 20.32 -8.16
N GLU A 319 18.88 21.42 -8.13
CA GLU A 319 20.35 21.38 -8.24
C GLU A 319 21.08 20.90 -6.96
N LYS A 320 20.36 20.55 -5.89
CA LYS A 320 20.99 20.14 -4.62
C LYS A 320 21.28 18.64 -4.61
N ASP A 321 22.55 18.31 -4.37
CA ASP A 321 23.03 16.92 -4.27
C ASP A 321 22.30 16.09 -3.20
N CYS A 322 21.91 16.72 -2.08
CA CYS A 322 21.28 16.02 -0.96
C CYS A 322 20.24 16.86 -0.20
N PHE A 323 19.27 16.19 0.43
CA PHE A 323 18.25 16.83 1.25
C PHE A 323 17.81 15.96 2.43
N THR A 324 17.28 16.59 3.48
CA THR A 324 16.57 15.92 4.58
C THR A 324 15.09 15.77 4.25
N GLU A 325 14.39 14.86 4.95
CA GLU A 325 12.92 14.71 4.79
C GLU A 325 12.18 16.03 5.04
N LYS A 326 12.60 16.80 6.05
CA LYS A 326 11.99 18.09 6.37
C LYS A 326 12.14 19.11 5.24
N GLU A 327 13.31 19.14 4.61
CA GLU A 327 13.55 20.01 3.46
C GLU A 327 12.74 19.58 2.24
N TYR A 328 12.71 18.28 1.95
CA TYR A 328 11.90 17.71 0.88
C TYR A 328 10.43 18.14 1.00
N LEU A 329 9.81 17.94 2.16
CA LEU A 329 8.41 18.33 2.38
C LEU A 329 8.18 19.83 2.18
N ALA A 330 9.10 20.68 2.62
CA ALA A 330 8.98 22.12 2.46
C ALA A 330 9.13 22.56 0.99
N ARG A 331 10.09 21.97 0.26
CA ARG A 331 10.39 22.32 -1.13
C ARG A 331 9.32 21.81 -2.09
N VAL A 332 8.84 20.58 -1.94
CA VAL A 332 7.71 20.04 -2.72
C VAL A 332 6.47 20.90 -2.56
N ARG A 333 6.14 21.35 -1.33
CA ARG A 333 5.02 22.27 -1.10
C ARG A 333 5.20 23.59 -1.81
N THR A 334 6.39 24.18 -1.72
CA THR A 334 6.69 25.46 -2.36
C THR A 334 6.57 25.36 -3.88
N PHE A 335 7.15 24.32 -4.47
CA PHE A 335 7.08 24.04 -5.90
C PHE A 335 5.65 23.80 -6.37
N THR A 336 4.90 22.98 -5.64
CA THR A 336 3.49 22.69 -5.96
C THR A 336 2.63 23.95 -5.88
N SER A 337 2.78 24.77 -4.83
CA SER A 337 2.06 26.04 -4.72
C SER A 337 2.32 26.94 -5.92
N GLN A 338 3.57 27.04 -6.39
CA GLN A 338 3.89 27.82 -7.58
C GLN A 338 3.18 27.29 -8.85
N LEU A 339 3.12 25.96 -9.03
CA LEU A 339 2.39 25.37 -10.15
C LEU A 339 0.88 25.64 -10.08
N LEU A 340 0.30 25.59 -8.88
CA LEU A 340 -1.11 25.89 -8.65
C LEU A 340 -1.41 27.38 -8.90
N ASP A 341 -0.56 28.29 -8.40
CA ASP A 341 -0.69 29.74 -8.57
C ASP A 341 -0.62 30.15 -10.05
N GLN A 342 0.21 29.46 -10.83
CA GLN A 342 0.36 29.67 -12.28
C GLN A 342 -0.73 28.97 -13.10
N GLY A 343 -1.59 28.15 -12.48
CA GLY A 343 -2.57 27.32 -13.16
C GLY A 343 -1.96 26.19 -14.00
N ALA A 344 -0.68 25.85 -13.80
CA ALA A 344 0.03 24.79 -14.50
C ALA A 344 -0.35 23.38 -14.01
N SER A 345 -0.95 23.27 -12.82
CA SER A 345 -1.58 22.06 -12.30
C SER A 345 -2.85 22.41 -11.54
N GLN A 346 -3.73 21.41 -11.35
CA GLN A 346 -4.90 21.49 -10.46
C GLN A 346 -4.92 20.34 -9.44
N CYS A 347 -3.77 19.66 -9.26
CA CYS A 347 -3.60 18.55 -8.33
C CYS A 347 -3.20 19.07 -6.94
N TYR A 348 -4.21 19.34 -6.12
CA TYR A 348 -4.01 19.81 -4.76
C TYR A 348 -3.59 18.68 -3.81
N ASP A 349 -3.83 17.41 -4.19
CA ASP A 349 -3.48 16.23 -3.38
C ASP A 349 -1.98 16.18 -3.02
N VAL A 350 -1.10 16.74 -3.87
CA VAL A 350 0.37 16.83 -3.61
C VAL A 350 0.69 17.61 -2.34
N LEU A 351 -0.17 18.56 -1.93
CA LEU A 351 0.07 19.36 -0.72
C LEU A 351 -0.08 18.55 0.58
N SER A 352 -0.69 17.36 0.51
CA SER A 352 -0.81 16.44 1.64
C SER A 352 0.56 15.94 2.09
N SER A 353 0.86 16.04 3.40
CA SER A 353 2.08 15.44 3.96
C SER A 353 2.13 13.94 3.77
N ASP A 354 0.98 13.28 3.78
CA ASP A 354 0.93 11.82 3.70
C ASP A 354 1.32 11.36 2.31
N VAL A 355 0.76 12.00 1.27
CA VAL A 355 1.14 11.75 -0.14
C VAL A 355 2.63 12.01 -0.36
N GLN A 356 3.17 13.12 0.17
CA GLN A 356 4.59 13.43 0.02
C GLN A 356 5.48 12.37 0.69
N LYS A 357 5.13 11.92 1.90
CA LYS A 357 5.88 10.88 2.61
C LYS A 357 5.78 9.52 1.93
N ASN A 358 4.58 9.16 1.49
CA ASN A 358 4.32 7.93 0.73
C ASN A 358 5.13 7.92 -0.56
N ALA A 359 5.10 9.02 -1.31
CA ALA A 359 5.93 9.18 -2.51
C ALA A 359 7.42 9.07 -2.20
N LEU A 360 7.93 9.72 -1.15
CA LEU A 360 9.34 9.58 -0.76
C LEU A 360 9.70 8.13 -0.41
N ALA A 361 8.85 7.43 0.33
CA ALA A 361 9.04 6.02 0.67
C ALA A 361 9.05 5.14 -0.59
N ALA A 362 8.12 5.38 -1.53
CA ALA A 362 8.05 4.69 -2.80
C ALA A 362 9.30 4.94 -3.65
N LEU A 363 9.74 6.19 -3.77
CA LEU A 363 10.94 6.56 -4.53
C LEU A 363 12.19 5.92 -3.95
N VAL A 364 12.29 5.80 -2.63
CA VAL A 364 13.37 5.06 -1.97
C VAL A 364 13.30 3.56 -2.30
N ARG A 365 12.12 2.94 -2.18
CA ARG A 365 11.92 1.51 -2.51
C ARG A 365 12.24 1.21 -3.98
N LEU A 366 11.88 2.11 -4.89
CA LEU A 366 12.11 1.98 -6.32
C LEU A 366 13.56 2.33 -6.74
N GLY A 367 14.40 2.78 -5.81
CA GLY A 367 15.80 3.16 -6.07
C GLY A 367 15.95 4.47 -6.84
N VAL A 368 14.90 5.29 -6.88
CA VAL A 368 14.91 6.65 -7.45
C VAL A 368 15.58 7.62 -6.47
N VAL A 369 15.44 7.38 -5.17
CA VAL A 369 16.08 8.17 -4.12
C VAL A 369 16.91 7.25 -3.21
N GLU A 370 18.16 7.59 -2.98
CA GLU A 370 19.03 6.86 -2.06
C GLU A 370 18.92 7.43 -0.64
N ARG A 371 18.51 6.61 0.32
CA ARG A 371 18.53 6.94 1.74
C ARG A 371 19.89 6.61 2.36
N LYS A 372 20.55 7.61 2.97
CA LYS A 372 21.81 7.48 3.72
C LYS A 372 21.60 7.98 5.15
N LYS A 373 22.20 7.29 6.12
CA LYS A 373 22.17 7.71 7.53
C LYS A 373 23.46 8.45 7.86
N VAL A 374 23.37 9.72 8.21
CA VAL A 374 24.52 10.59 8.55
C VAL A 374 24.24 11.25 9.89
N ASN A 375 25.12 11.06 10.88
CA ASN A 375 25.01 11.69 12.21
C ASN A 375 23.64 11.53 12.88
N ASN A 376 23.06 10.33 12.79
CA ASN A 376 21.71 9.99 13.28
C ASN A 376 20.53 10.56 12.48
N ASP A 377 20.77 11.44 11.51
CA ASP A 377 19.76 11.97 10.59
C ASP A 377 19.72 11.16 9.28
N CYS A 378 18.54 11.13 8.65
CA CYS A 378 18.36 10.54 7.31
C CYS A 378 18.53 11.64 6.25
N VAL A 379 19.47 11.39 5.33
CA VAL A 379 19.76 12.24 4.18
C VAL A 379 19.45 11.45 2.91
N PHE A 380 18.89 12.13 1.93
CA PHE A 380 18.41 11.56 0.68
C PHE A 380 19.17 12.17 -0.49
N ASN A 381 19.45 11.38 -1.53
CA ASN A 381 20.05 11.85 -2.78
C ASN A 381 19.25 11.30 -3.96
N VAL A 382 19.05 12.10 -5.00
CA VAL A 382 18.31 11.69 -6.20
C VAL A 382 19.22 10.88 -7.11
N ASN A 383 18.72 9.75 -7.61
CA ASN A 383 19.31 9.05 -8.74
C ASN A 383 18.67 9.60 -10.02
N GLU A 384 19.27 10.64 -10.60
CA GLU A 384 18.71 11.36 -11.76
C GLU A 384 18.28 10.44 -12.92
N PRO A 385 19.09 9.46 -13.38
CA PRO A 385 18.64 8.51 -14.42
C PRO A 385 17.40 7.71 -14.04
N ALA A 386 17.28 7.29 -12.77
CA ALA A 386 16.12 6.54 -12.30
C ALA A 386 14.88 7.45 -12.15
N ALA A 387 15.07 8.69 -11.71
CA ALA A 387 14.01 9.69 -11.59
C ALA A 387 13.44 10.07 -12.97
N ALA A 388 14.31 10.34 -13.96
CA ALA A 388 13.90 10.65 -15.33
C ALA A 388 13.15 9.48 -15.95
N LYS A 389 13.64 8.25 -15.76
CA LYS A 389 12.95 7.04 -16.24
C LYS A 389 11.57 6.87 -15.60
N LEU A 390 11.44 7.11 -14.28
CA LEU A 390 10.16 7.01 -13.60
C LEU A 390 9.17 8.07 -14.11
N GLU A 391 9.62 9.32 -14.30
CA GLU A 391 8.81 10.39 -14.89
C GLU A 391 8.29 10.00 -16.28
N GLU A 392 9.16 9.51 -17.16
CA GLU A 392 8.78 9.11 -18.52
C GLU A 392 7.74 7.97 -18.54
N MET A 393 7.87 7.02 -17.60
CA MET A 393 6.95 5.89 -17.46
C MET A 393 5.58 6.33 -16.92
N LEU A 394 5.54 7.30 -16.00
CA LEU A 394 4.29 7.88 -15.49
C LEU A 394 3.60 8.76 -16.55
N ASP A 395 4.37 9.47 -17.36
CA ASP A 395 3.89 10.30 -18.47
C ASP A 395 3.38 9.51 -19.68
N CYS A 396 3.38 8.17 -19.61
CA CYS A 396 3.03 7.28 -20.73
C CYS A 396 3.88 7.51 -22.00
N LYS A 397 5.05 8.15 -21.87
CA LYS A 397 5.97 8.41 -23.00
C LYS A 397 6.76 7.17 -23.39
N THR A 398 6.96 6.24 -22.45
CA THR A 398 7.69 4.98 -22.68
C THR A 398 6.89 3.76 -22.21
N PRO A 399 6.87 2.64 -22.98
CA PRO A 399 6.24 1.41 -22.53
C PRO A 399 6.96 0.85 -21.30
N VAL A 400 6.20 0.38 -20.31
CA VAL A 400 6.75 -0.35 -19.15
C VAL A 400 7.43 -1.63 -19.66
N GLY A 401 8.76 -1.62 -19.70
CA GLY A 401 9.55 -2.74 -20.22
C GLY A 401 9.27 -4.06 -19.50
N LYS A 402 9.42 -5.17 -20.23
CA LYS A 402 9.19 -6.52 -19.70
C LYS A 402 10.06 -6.77 -18.45
N PRO A 403 9.52 -7.37 -17.38
CA PRO A 403 10.33 -7.80 -16.26
C PRO A 403 11.37 -8.83 -16.72
N VAL A 404 12.62 -8.67 -16.26
CA VAL A 404 13.66 -9.70 -16.43
C VAL A 404 13.14 -10.96 -15.74
N THR A 405 12.87 -11.99 -16.53
CA THR A 405 12.33 -13.26 -16.10
C THR A 405 13.36 -13.94 -15.19
N ALA A 406 13.12 -13.93 -13.87
CA ALA A 406 13.62 -15.01 -13.04
C ALA A 406 12.91 -16.27 -13.53
N LYS A 407 13.69 -17.21 -14.10
CA LYS A 407 13.17 -18.48 -14.61
C LYS A 407 12.35 -19.16 -13.51
N LEU A 408 11.11 -19.52 -13.87
CA LEU A 408 10.25 -20.43 -13.11
C LEU A 408 10.97 -21.75 -12.82
#